data_AF-A0A950DY05-F1
#
_entry.id   AF-A0A950DY05-F1
#
_cell.length_a   1.000
_cell.length_b   1.000
_cell.length_c   1.000
_cell.angle_alpha   90.00
_cell.angle_beta   90.00
_cell.angle_gamma   90.00
#
_symmetry.space_group_name_H-M   'P 1'
#
loop_
_entity.id
_entity.type
_entity.pdbx_description
1 polymer ?
#
loop_
_entity_poly.entity_id
_entity_poly.type
_entity_poly.pdbx_seq_one_letter_code
_entity_poly.pdbx_strand_id
1 'polypeptide(L)' 'MVSKCANPGCSATFRYLHDGKVFRVEFDTRGNARKPEYFWLCGDCASLMTIATDAQGITLVSLPKSPSRAMAAAAKANAA' A
#
# COMPACT_ATOMS: atom_id res chain seq x y z
N MET A 1 9.50 11.31 -6.80
CA MET A 1 10.43 10.18 -6.95
C MET A 1 10.41 9.42 -5.64
N VAL A 2 10.17 8.10 -5.69
CA VAL A 2 10.08 7.30 -4.47
C VAL A 2 11.48 6.92 -4.05
N SER A 3 11.97 7.42 -2.92
CA SER A 3 13.37 7.23 -2.49
C SER A 3 13.51 6.34 -1.26
N LYS A 4 12.49 6.28 -0.41
CA LYS A 4 12.49 5.52 0.85
C LYS A 4 11.16 4.85 1.10
N CYS A 5 11.18 3.86 1.99
CA CYS A 5 9.96 3.25 2.51
C CYS A 5 9.05 4.33 3.13
N ALA A 6 7.76 4.26 2.83
CA ALA A 6 6.77 5.19 3.36
C ALA A 6 6.48 4.96 4.86
N ASN A 7 6.87 3.81 5.41
CA ASN A 7 6.87 3.58 6.85
C ASN A 7 7.96 4.43 7.52
N PRO A 8 7.62 5.41 8.38
CA PRO A 8 8.60 6.27 9.04
C PRO A 8 9.58 5.53 9.95
N GLY A 9 9.19 4.37 10.48
CA GLY A 9 10.06 3.51 11.29
C GLY A 9 10.99 2.61 10.47
N CYS A 10 10.93 2.67 9.14
CA CYS A 10 11.73 1.85 8.25
C CYS A 10 12.78 2.70 7.51
N SER A 11 14.04 2.26 7.53
CA SER A 11 15.15 2.92 6.84
C SER A 11 15.43 2.35 5.44
N ALA A 12 14.58 1.45 4.95
CA ALA A 12 14.76 0.85 3.63
C ALA A 12 14.70 1.92 2.52
N THR A 13 15.69 1.87 1.64
CA THR A 13 15.81 2.76 0.47
C THR A 13 15.30 2.06 -0.78
N PHE A 14 14.61 2.80 -1.65
CA PHE A 14 14.08 2.27 -2.90
C PHE A 14 15.22 2.05 -3.90
N ARG A 15 15.85 0.88 -3.82
CA ARG A 15 17.00 0.50 -4.67
C ARG A 15 16.56 -0.23 -5.93
N TYR A 16 15.55 -1.10 -5.81
CA TYR A 16 15.14 -2.00 -6.88
C TYR A 16 13.62 -2.21 -6.91
N LEU A 17 13.05 -2.23 -8.11
CA LEU A 17 11.60 -2.42 -8.35
C LEU A 17 11.06 -3.80 -7.95
N HIS A 18 11.93 -4.79 -7.74
CA HIS A 18 11.56 -6.18 -7.45
C HIS A 18 11.28 -6.46 -5.97
N ASP A 19 11.59 -5.52 -5.08
CA ASP A 19 11.31 -5.64 -3.65
C ASP A 19 10.29 -4.59 -3.20
N GLY A 20 9.23 -5.05 -2.55
CA GLY A 20 8.15 -4.22 -2.02
C GLY A 20 6.98 -3.96 -2.97
N LYS A 21 6.20 -2.93 -2.64
CA LYS A 21 4.95 -2.59 -3.32
C LYS A 21 4.83 -1.08 -3.49
N VAL A 22 4.54 -0.65 -4.72
CA VAL A 22 4.25 0.76 -5.04
C VAL A 22 2.75 0.99 -5.00
N PHE A 23 2.35 2.05 -4.32
CA PHE A 23 0.98 2.53 -4.20
C PHE A 23 0.85 3.83 -4.97
N ARG A 24 -0.14 3.87 -5.86
CA ARG A 24 -0.53 5.08 -6.59
C ARG A 24 -1.72 5.68 -5.87
N VAL A 25 -1.56 6.90 -5.37
CA VAL A 25 -2.57 7.63 -4.61
C VAL A 25 -3.01 8.84 -5.41
N GLU A 26 -4.33 9.00 -5.53
CA GLU A 26 -4.96 10.17 -6.14
C GLU A 26 -5.64 10.97 -5.03
N PHE A 27 -5.32 12.25 -4.94
CA PHE A 27 -5.98 13.17 -4.02
C PHE A 27 -7.04 13.96 -4.80
N ASP A 28 -8.32 13.75 -4.47
CA ASP A 28 -9.39 14.55 -5.06
C ASP A 28 -9.43 15.93 -4.38
N THR A 29 -8.82 16.90 -5.05
CA THR A 29 -9.02 18.31 -4.73
C THR A 29 -9.94 18.91 -5.78
N ARG A 30 -11.22 19.04 -5.41
CA ARG A 30 -12.30 19.73 -6.14
C ARG A 30 -11.81 20.57 -7.33
N GLY A 31 -11.84 19.98 -8.53
CA GLY A 31 -11.77 20.72 -9.80
C GLY A 31 -10.40 20.87 -10.46
N ASN A 32 -9.30 20.30 -9.92
CA ASN A 32 -8.02 20.27 -10.62
C ASN A 32 -7.46 18.84 -10.68
N ALA A 33 -7.21 18.33 -11.88
CA ALA A 33 -6.56 17.04 -12.10
C ALA A 33 -5.13 17.08 -11.56
N ARG A 34 -4.95 16.71 -10.28
CA ARG A 34 -3.63 16.58 -9.67
C ARG A 34 -2.93 15.36 -10.25
N LYS A 35 -1.61 15.46 -10.39
CA LYS A 35 -0.76 14.32 -10.76
C LYS A 35 -0.82 13.29 -9.61
N PRO A 36 -0.94 11.98 -9.92
CA PRO A 36 -0.93 10.95 -8.90
C PRO A 36 0.40 10.96 -8.14
N GLU A 37 0.32 10.74 -6.83
CA GLU A 37 1.50 10.55 -5.98
C GLU A 37 1.80 9.07 -5.81
N TYR A 38 3.09 8.74 -5.73
CA TYR A 38 3.55 7.36 -5.61
C TYR A 38 4.28 7.18 -4.28
N PHE A 39 3.90 6.13 -3.57
CA PHE A 39 4.50 5.72 -2.31
C PHE A 39 4.98 4.28 -2.43
N TRP A 40 6.04 3.91 -1.72
CA TRP A 40 6.58 2.54 -1.73
C TRP A 40 6.74 2.03 -0.32
N LEU A 41 6.35 0.78 -0.10
CA LEU A 41 6.71 0.01 1.07
C LEU A 41 7.67 -1.09 0.64
N CYS A 42 8.77 -1.31 1.37
CA CYS A 42 9.64 -2.48 1.14
C CYS A 42 8.88 -3.79 1.38
N GLY A 43 9.44 -4.94 0.96
CA GLY A 43 8.79 -6.25 1.10
C GLY A 43 8.27 -6.53 2.51
N ASP A 44 9.10 -6.27 3.52
CA ASP A 44 8.73 -6.49 4.93
C ASP A 44 7.54 -5.62 5.35
N CYS A 45 7.58 -4.32 5.06
CA CYS A 45 6.49 -3.41 5.42
C CYS A 45 5.22 -3.76 4.61
N ALA A 46 5.35 -4.03 3.32
CA ALA A 46 4.23 -4.38 2.46
C ALA A 46 3.55 -5.71 2.86
N SER A 47 4.25 -6.59 3.60
CA SER A 47 3.68 -7.82 4.14
C SER A 47 2.84 -7.60 5.42
N LEU A 48 3.05 -6.49 6.11
CA LEU A 48 2.42 -6.20 7.42
C LEU A 48 1.38 -5.08 7.34
N MET A 49 1.56 -4.13 6.43
CA MET A 49 0.75 -2.93 6.33
C MET A 49 0.52 -2.51 4.88
N THR A 50 -0.48 -1.68 4.67
CA THR A 50 -0.81 -1.05 3.39
C THR A 50 -1.04 0.44 3.58
N ILE A 51 -0.99 1.18 2.48
CA ILE A 51 -1.35 2.60 2.46
C ILE A 51 -2.85 2.72 2.24
N ALA A 52 -3.51 3.53 3.07
CA ALA A 52 -4.87 4.01 2.89
C ALA A 52 -4.85 5.55 2.77
N THR A 53 -5.92 6.12 2.23
CA THR A 53 -6.09 7.57 2.08
C THR A 53 -7.19 8.07 3.00
N ASP A 54 -6.96 9.21 3.64
CA ASP A 54 -7.95 9.94 4.44
C ASP A 54 -8.07 11.40 3.97
N ALA A 55 -8.82 12.23 4.71
CA ALA A 55 -9.00 13.64 4.36
C ALA A 55 -7.72 14.49 4.55
N GLN A 56 -6.71 13.96 5.23
CA GLN A 56 -5.47 14.62 5.61
C GLN A 56 -4.28 14.15 4.74
N GLY A 57 -4.43 13.05 4.01
CA GLY A 57 -3.41 12.52 3.11
C GLY A 57 -3.40 10.99 3.07
N ILE A 58 -2.24 10.41 3.37
CA ILE A 58 -2.07 8.95 3.47
C ILE A 58 -1.84 8.51 4.91
N THR A 59 -2.33 7.32 5.24
CA THR A 59 -2.11 6.65 6.51
C THR A 59 -1.70 5.20 6.29
N LEU A 60 -0.93 4.63 7.23
CA LEU A 60 -0.52 3.24 7.21
C LEU A 60 -1.49 2.43 8.06
N VAL A 61 -2.11 1.42 7.45
CA VAL A 61 -3.04 0.52 8.11
C VAL A 61 -2.52 -0.90 8.10
N SER A 62 -2.63 -1.58 9.24
CA SER A 62 -2.22 -2.97 9.37
C SER A 62 -3.07 -3.86 8.47
N LEU A 63 -2.42 -4.79 7.78
CA LEU A 63 -3.14 -5.82 7.06
C LEU A 63 -3.84 -6.75 8.05
N PRO A 64 -5.08 -7.19 7.78
CA PRO A 64 -5.66 -8.27 8.55
C PRO A 64 -4.72 -9.47 8.46
N LYS A 65 -4.45 -10.13 9.59
CA LYS A 65 -3.76 -11.42 9.58
C LYS A 65 -4.64 -12.36 8.76
N SER A 66 -4.32 -12.52 7.48
CA SER A 66 -5.03 -13.47 6.65
C SER A 66 -4.90 -14.83 7.33
N PRO A 67 -6.00 -15.56 7.58
CA PRO A 67 -5.87 -16.98 7.89
C PRO A 67 -5.04 -17.57 6.75
N SER A 68 -4.08 -18.41 7.11
CA SER A 68 -3.08 -18.98 6.20
C SER A 68 -3.70 -19.34 4.84
N ARG A 69 -2.92 -19.16 3.78
CA ARG A 69 -3.25 -19.37 2.35
C ARG A 69 -4.12 -20.60 2.01
N ALA A 70 -4.24 -21.57 2.92
CA ALA A 70 -5.21 -22.67 2.85
C ALA A 70 -6.68 -22.21 2.77
N MET A 71 -7.06 -21.04 3.29
CA MET A 71 -8.48 -20.62 3.34
C MET A 71 -8.91 -19.63 2.23
N ALA A 72 -7.98 -18.90 1.61
CA ALA A 72 -8.32 -17.81 0.68
C ALA A 72 -8.90 -18.27 -0.67
N ALA A 73 -8.84 -19.57 -0.98
CA ALA A 73 -9.48 -20.15 -2.17
C ALA A 73 -11.01 -20.33 -2.02
N ALA A 74 -11.55 -20.29 -0.79
CA ALA A 74 -12.98 -20.55 -0.55
C ALA A 74 -13.90 -19.32 -0.68
N ALA A 75 -13.35 -18.09 -0.58
CA ALA A 75 -14.18 -16.86 -0.54
C ALA A 75 -14.67 -16.36 -1.91
N LYS A 76 -14.25 -16.97 -3.03
CA LYS A 76 -14.74 -16.63 -4.38
C LYS A 76 -15.94 -17.45 -4.85
N ALA A 77 -16.46 -18.38 -4.04
CA ALA A 77 -17.46 -19.35 -4.47
C ALA A 77 -18.93 -19.03 -4.06
N ASN A 78 -19.23 -17.88 -3.45
CA ASN A 78 -20.59 -17.60 -2.94
C ASN A 78 -21.18 -16.26 -3.42
N ALA A 79 -21.06 -16.00 -4.71
CA ALA A 79 -21.85 -14.98 -5.40
C ALA A 79 -22.38 -15.58 -6.70
N ALA A 80 -23.39 -16.45 -6.58
CA ALA A 80 -24.27 -16.88 -7.65
C ALA A 80 -25.66 -17.13 -7.05
#